data_AF-A0A5E7WFG2-F1
#
_entry.id   AF-A0A5E7WFG2-F1
#
_cell.length_a   1.000
_cell.length_b   1.000
_cell.length_c   1.000
_cell.angle_alpha   90.00
_cell.angle_beta   90.00
_cell.angle_gamma   90.00
#
_symmetry.space_group_name_H-M   'P 1'
#
loop_
_entity.id
_entity.type
_entity.pdbx_description
1 polymer ?
#
loop_
_entity_poly.entity_id
_entity_poly.type
_entity_poly.pdbx_seq_one_letter_code
_entity_poly.pdbx_strand_id
1 'polypeptide(L)'
;MQSKVMAGRSGYDVVIATDGLLPNLIKAGALKEIDRAQLSNYHHLNPDILAKLQANDPGNRYAIPYMWATTGIGYDADKVKSILGPDAPVNSWDLILKEENLARLSQCGVAMLDAPGEIFPIVLHYLGLPYNSQNPEDFRKAEALLLKPPPRWSRRVFAIILTFIRRSRFWILCSRWSRYR
;
A
#
# COMPACT_ATOMS: atom_id res chain seq x y z
N MET A 1 8.78 -12.59 1.37
CA MET A 1 8.47 -13.19 2.68
C MET A 1 7.47 -14.34 2.54
N GLN A 2 6.31 -14.11 1.93
CA GLN A 2 5.27 -15.14 1.71
C GLN A 2 5.82 -16.45 1.14
N SER A 3 6.62 -16.39 0.06
CA SER A 3 7.24 -17.58 -0.54
C SER A 3 8.13 -18.37 0.42
N LYS A 4 8.84 -17.72 1.36
CA LYS A 4 9.67 -18.39 2.38
C LYS A 4 8.83 -19.08 3.46
N VAL A 5 7.73 -18.46 3.88
CA VAL A 5 6.82 -19.05 4.88
C VAL A 5 6.08 -20.25 4.27
N MET A 6 5.60 -20.10 3.03
CA MET A 6 4.87 -21.13 2.31
C MET A 6 5.73 -22.33 1.88
N ALA A 7 7.04 -22.15 1.67
CA ALA A 7 7.95 -23.24 1.31
C ALA A 7 8.21 -24.23 2.46
N GLY A 8 7.76 -23.93 3.68
CA GLY A 8 8.09 -24.70 4.88
C GLY A 8 9.54 -24.49 5.34
N ARG A 9 9.85 -24.92 6.57
CA ARG A 9 11.19 -24.75 7.20
C ARG A 9 11.73 -23.32 7.08
N SER A 10 10.87 -22.33 7.32
CA SER A 10 11.19 -20.91 7.17
C SER A 10 12.35 -20.45 8.07
N GLY A 11 12.57 -21.15 9.19
CA GLY A 11 13.56 -20.79 10.21
C GLY A 11 13.13 -19.63 11.10
N TYR A 12 11.86 -19.21 11.03
CA TYR A 12 11.31 -18.12 11.82
C TYR A 12 10.20 -18.61 12.74
N ASP A 13 10.27 -18.21 14.01
CA ASP A 13 9.23 -18.50 15.00
C ASP A 13 8.05 -17.53 14.91
N VAL A 14 8.33 -16.27 14.54
CA VAL A 14 7.33 -15.20 14.39
C VAL A 14 7.57 -14.48 13.06
N VAL A 15 6.49 -14.23 12.34
CA VAL A 15 6.52 -13.49 11.07
C VAL A 15 5.50 -12.36 11.14
N ILE A 16 5.88 -11.20 10.61
CA ILE A 16 4.96 -10.07 10.42
C ILE A 16 4.51 -10.12 8.96
N ALA A 17 3.21 -10.30 8.76
CA ALA A 17 2.59 -10.38 7.44
C ALA A 17 1.44 -9.37 7.33
N THR A 18 1.22 -8.87 6.12
CA THR A 18 0.01 -8.09 5.79
C THR A 18 -1.23 -8.97 5.96
N ASP A 19 -2.29 -8.40 6.52
CA ASP A 19 -3.52 -9.11 6.87
C ASP A 19 -4.16 -9.84 5.68
N GLY A 20 -4.13 -9.25 4.48
CA GLY A 20 -4.65 -9.88 3.26
C GLY A 20 -3.93 -11.17 2.83
N LEU A 21 -2.77 -11.48 3.41
CA LEU A 21 -2.07 -12.75 3.18
C LEU A 21 -2.51 -13.86 4.14
N LEU A 22 -3.15 -13.52 5.27
CA LEU A 22 -3.54 -14.49 6.30
C LEU A 22 -4.45 -15.61 5.76
N PRO A 23 -5.48 -15.36 4.94
CA PRO A 23 -6.34 -16.44 4.45
C PRO A 23 -5.56 -17.53 3.70
N ASN A 24 -4.57 -17.12 2.89
CA ASN A 24 -3.74 -18.05 2.15
C ASN A 24 -2.78 -18.83 3.07
N LEU A 25 -2.21 -18.16 4.07
CA LEU A 25 -1.30 -18.79 5.04
C LEU A 25 -2.05 -19.79 5.94
N ILE A 26 -3.26 -19.45 6.38
CA ILE A 26 -4.14 -20.32 7.17
C ILE A 26 -4.56 -21.53 6.33
N LYS A 27 -5.05 -21.31 5.10
CA LYS A 27 -5.45 -22.39 4.19
C LYS A 27 -4.29 -23.35 3.87
N ALA A 28 -3.07 -22.84 3.81
CA ALA A 28 -1.88 -23.64 3.57
C ALA A 28 -1.37 -24.39 4.81
N GLY A 29 -1.96 -24.19 5.99
CA GLY A 29 -1.48 -24.76 7.25
C GLY A 29 -0.12 -24.23 7.67
N ALA A 30 0.28 -23.05 7.18
CA ALA A 30 1.60 -22.48 7.43
C ALA A 30 1.70 -21.76 8.79
N LEU A 31 0.56 -21.55 9.46
CA LEU A 31 0.46 -20.87 10.75
C LEU A 31 -0.05 -21.83 11.83
N LYS A 32 0.49 -21.67 13.03
CA LYS A 32 0.00 -22.35 14.23
C LYS A 32 -1.05 -21.46 14.90
N GLU A 33 -2.11 -22.07 15.42
CA GLU A 33 -3.06 -21.36 16.27
C GLU A 33 -2.40 -20.84 17.54
N ILE A 34 -2.78 -19.63 17.92
CA ILE A 34 -2.27 -18.93 19.08
C ILE A 34 -3.04 -19.39 20.31
N ASP A 35 -2.32 -19.90 21.30
CA ASP A 35 -2.87 -20.13 22.63
C ASP A 35 -3.00 -18.78 23.37
N ARG A 36 -4.22 -18.25 23.42
CA ARG A 36 -4.50 -16.96 24.07
C ARG A 36 -4.30 -16.97 25.56
N ALA A 37 -4.33 -18.14 26.22
CA ALA A 37 -4.07 -18.22 27.66
C ALA A 37 -2.63 -17.80 27.99
N GLN A 38 -1.71 -17.92 27.03
CA GLN A 38 -0.31 -17.49 27.16
C GLN A 38 -0.11 -15.99 26.84
N LEU A 39 -1.17 -15.28 26.42
CA LEU A 39 -1.12 -13.85 26.09
C LEU A 39 -1.84 -13.02 27.15
N SER A 40 -1.18 -12.82 28.30
CA SER A 40 -1.73 -12.02 29.41
C SER A 40 -2.16 -10.60 28.99
N ASN A 41 -1.51 -10.05 27.96
CA ASN A 41 -1.78 -8.70 27.43
C ASN A 41 -2.82 -8.66 26.31
N TYR A 42 -3.49 -9.76 25.96
CA TYR A 42 -4.44 -9.80 24.84
C TYR A 42 -5.60 -8.80 25.01
N HIS A 43 -5.98 -8.51 26.26
CA HIS A 43 -7.04 -7.56 26.60
C HIS A 43 -6.73 -6.10 26.23
N HIS A 44 -5.46 -5.75 25.94
CA HIS A 44 -5.09 -4.40 25.49
C HIS A 44 -5.34 -4.16 24.00
N LEU A 45 -5.72 -5.20 23.24
CA LEU A 45 -5.95 -5.09 21.81
C LEU A 45 -7.23 -4.29 21.53
N ASN A 46 -7.17 -3.41 20.51
CA ASN A 46 -8.31 -2.62 20.11
C ASN A 46 -9.41 -3.54 19.50
N PRO A 47 -10.64 -3.56 20.07
CA PRO A 47 -11.70 -4.44 19.61
C PRO A 47 -12.17 -4.16 18.19
N ASP A 48 -12.11 -2.91 17.71
CA ASP A 48 -12.50 -2.56 16.34
C ASP A 48 -11.51 -3.10 15.31
N ILE A 49 -10.21 -3.10 15.66
CA ILE A 49 -9.17 -3.70 14.81
C ILE A 49 -9.33 -5.23 14.81
N LEU A 50 -9.60 -5.82 15.97
CA LEU A 50 -9.88 -7.25 16.08
C LEU A 50 -11.12 -7.66 15.29
N ALA A 51 -12.17 -6.83 15.25
CA ALA A 51 -13.37 -7.11 14.46
C ALA A 51 -13.08 -7.10 12.96
N LYS A 52 -12.29 -6.14 12.48
CA LYS A 52 -11.86 -6.08 11.07
C LYS A 52 -10.98 -7.27 10.68
N LEU A 53 -10.06 -7.68 11.57
CA LEU A 53 -9.17 -8.81 11.32
C LEU A 53 -9.92 -10.13 11.08
N GLN A 54 -11.11 -10.30 11.67
CA GLN A 54 -11.91 -11.53 11.53
C GLN A 54 -12.30 -11.86 10.09
N ALA A 55 -12.33 -10.87 9.18
CA ALA A 55 -12.56 -11.12 7.76
C ALA A 55 -11.45 -12.01 7.15
N ASN A 56 -10.23 -11.91 7.68
CA ASN A 56 -9.04 -12.58 7.18
C ASN A 56 -8.53 -13.70 8.14
N ASP A 57 -8.87 -13.62 9.43
CA ASP A 57 -8.58 -14.63 10.45
C ASP A 57 -9.84 -14.88 11.31
N PRO A 58 -10.77 -15.75 10.86
CA PRO A 58 -12.01 -15.99 11.56
C PRO A 58 -11.81 -16.41 13.01
N GLY A 59 -12.36 -15.60 13.92
CA GLY A 59 -12.20 -15.79 15.35
C GLY A 59 -10.83 -15.38 15.89
N ASN A 60 -9.98 -14.66 15.14
CA ASN A 60 -8.65 -14.12 15.52
C ASN A 60 -7.70 -15.19 16.10
N ARG A 61 -7.62 -16.36 15.45
CA ARG A 61 -6.98 -17.57 15.97
C ARG A 61 -5.50 -17.66 15.65
N TYR A 62 -5.04 -17.00 14.59
CA TYR A 62 -3.70 -17.19 14.02
C TYR A 62 -2.84 -15.93 14.07
N ALA A 63 -3.42 -14.73 14.23
CA ALA A 63 -2.68 -13.47 14.17
C ALA A 63 -3.00 -12.52 15.33
N ILE A 64 -1.99 -11.70 15.69
CA ILE A 64 -2.12 -10.56 16.62
C ILE A 64 -1.86 -9.27 15.82
N PRO A 65 -2.75 -8.26 15.89
CA PRO A 65 -2.49 -6.96 15.28
C PRO A 65 -1.24 -6.32 15.87
N TYR A 66 -0.29 -5.92 15.02
CA TYR A 66 0.92 -5.20 15.46
C TYR A 66 0.84 -3.71 15.14
N MET A 67 0.74 -3.37 13.85
CA MET A 67 0.58 -2.01 13.36
C MET A 67 -0.41 -1.98 12.21
N TRP A 68 -1.08 -0.84 12.04
CA TRP A 68 -1.91 -0.57 10.88
C TRP A 68 -1.64 0.87 10.42
N ALA A 69 -1.82 1.09 9.12
CA ALA A 69 -1.67 2.40 8.50
C ALA A 69 -2.61 2.46 7.29
N THR A 70 -2.69 3.63 6.68
CA THR A 70 -3.39 3.85 5.42
C THR A 70 -2.39 4.08 4.30
N THR A 71 -2.70 3.56 3.12
CA THR A 71 -1.99 3.93 1.89
C THR A 71 -2.65 5.19 1.34
N GLY A 72 -1.88 6.27 1.24
CA GLY A 72 -2.34 7.58 0.80
C GLY A 72 -1.28 8.32 0.00
N ILE A 73 -1.52 9.60 -0.24
CA ILE A 73 -0.62 10.46 -1.01
C ILE A 73 0.17 11.35 -0.06
N GLY A 74 1.47 11.08 0.10
CA GLY A 74 2.40 12.06 0.68
C GLY A 74 2.90 12.99 -0.42
N TYR A 75 3.05 14.30 -0.20
CA TYR A 75 3.50 15.24 -1.23
C TYR A 75 4.27 16.45 -0.65
N ASP A 76 5.02 17.15 -1.51
CA ASP A 76 5.69 18.41 -1.19
C ASP A 76 4.71 19.57 -1.47
N ALA A 77 4.20 20.21 -0.41
CA ALA A 77 3.13 21.19 -0.51
C ALA A 77 3.51 22.41 -1.35
N ASP A 78 4.73 22.93 -1.17
CA ASP A 78 5.22 24.10 -1.90
C ASP A 78 5.37 23.79 -3.39
N LYS A 79 5.92 22.61 -3.71
CA LYS A 79 6.05 22.21 -5.12
C LYS A 79 4.71 21.93 -5.76
N VAL A 80 3.84 21.15 -5.13
CA VAL A 80 2.50 20.89 -5.69
C VAL A 80 1.77 22.21 -5.92
N LYS A 81 1.81 23.15 -4.96
CA LYS A 81 1.22 24.48 -5.12
C LYS A 81 1.85 25.28 -6.25
N SER A 82 3.17 25.25 -6.41
CA SER A 82 3.87 25.94 -7.50
C SER A 82 3.53 25.38 -8.89
N ILE A 83 3.22 24.07 -8.96
CA ILE A 83 3.00 23.35 -10.22
C ILE A 83 1.53 23.39 -10.63
N LEU A 84 0.62 23.12 -9.68
CA LEU A 84 -0.81 22.96 -9.92
C LEU A 84 -1.64 24.19 -9.51
N GLY A 85 -1.10 25.07 -8.67
CA GLY A 85 -1.79 26.23 -8.11
C GLY A 85 -2.29 26.00 -6.68
N PRO A 86 -2.89 27.03 -6.04
CA PRO A 86 -3.44 26.94 -4.69
C PRO A 86 -4.59 25.93 -4.57
N ASP A 87 -5.34 25.69 -5.65
CA ASP A 87 -6.52 24.81 -5.68
C ASP A 87 -6.19 23.37 -6.12
N ALA A 88 -4.94 22.95 -5.95
CA ALA A 88 -4.53 21.58 -6.27
C ALA A 88 -5.38 20.56 -5.47
N PRO A 89 -5.87 19.47 -6.10
CA PRO A 89 -6.80 18.52 -5.47
C PRO A 89 -6.07 17.55 -4.52
N VAL A 90 -5.39 18.07 -3.52
CA VAL A 90 -4.51 17.32 -2.60
C VAL A 90 -5.24 16.37 -1.65
N ASN A 91 -6.55 16.53 -1.54
CA ASN A 91 -7.45 15.66 -0.79
C ASN A 91 -8.13 14.59 -1.67
N SER A 92 -7.70 14.41 -2.92
CA SER A 92 -8.30 13.46 -3.86
C SER A 92 -7.23 12.66 -4.61
N TRP A 93 -7.59 11.43 -4.98
CA TRP A 93 -6.78 10.62 -5.89
C TRP A 93 -6.66 11.23 -7.29
N ASP A 94 -7.51 12.21 -7.63
CA ASP A 94 -7.38 13.09 -8.79
C ASP A 94 -5.96 13.66 -8.94
N LEU A 95 -5.27 13.92 -7.83
CA LEU A 95 -3.91 14.49 -7.86
C LEU A 95 -2.94 13.65 -8.69
N ILE A 96 -3.08 12.32 -8.66
CA ILE A 96 -2.16 11.40 -9.33
C ILE A 96 -2.83 10.48 -10.36
N LEU A 97 -4.16 10.33 -10.32
CA LEU A 97 -4.92 9.48 -11.23
C LEU A 97 -5.57 10.25 -12.39
N LYS A 98 -5.65 11.59 -12.32
CA LYS A 98 -6.01 12.41 -13.48
C LYS A 98 -4.77 12.74 -14.31
N GLU A 99 -4.88 12.53 -15.61
CA GLU A 99 -3.79 12.69 -16.56
C GLU A 99 -3.24 14.12 -16.57
N GLU A 100 -4.11 15.13 -16.52
CA GLU A 100 -3.73 16.54 -16.52
C GLU A 100 -2.87 16.93 -15.31
N ASN A 101 -3.15 16.36 -14.14
CA ASN A 101 -2.39 16.61 -12.92
C ASN A 101 -1.07 15.84 -12.96
N LEU A 102 -1.11 14.56 -13.33
CA LEU A 102 0.07 13.70 -13.40
C LEU A 102 1.08 14.22 -14.42
N ALA A 103 0.62 14.70 -15.59
CA ALA A 103 1.46 15.28 -16.63
C ALA A 103 2.23 16.50 -16.10
N ARG A 104 1.59 17.39 -15.33
CA ARG A 104 2.22 18.56 -14.71
C ARG A 104 3.17 18.16 -13.59
N LEU A 105 2.78 17.24 -12.71
CA LEU A 105 3.60 16.78 -11.58
C LEU A 105 4.84 15.99 -12.02
N SER A 106 4.80 15.36 -13.19
CA SER A 106 5.94 14.60 -13.72
C SER A 106 7.22 15.41 -13.89
N GLN A 107 7.13 16.73 -14.01
CA GLN A 107 8.30 17.61 -14.13
C GLN A 107 9.17 17.64 -12.87
N CYS A 108 8.58 17.30 -11.73
CA CYS A 108 9.34 17.11 -10.52
C CYS A 108 9.49 15.62 -10.17
N GLY A 109 8.57 14.78 -10.62
CA GLY A 109 8.63 13.34 -10.53
C GLY A 109 7.53 12.77 -9.63
N VAL A 110 7.09 11.56 -9.96
CA VAL A 110 6.01 10.87 -9.26
C VAL A 110 6.45 9.42 -9.09
N ALA A 111 6.15 8.84 -7.93
CA ALA A 111 6.43 7.43 -7.63
C ALA A 111 5.15 6.77 -7.13
N MET A 112 4.97 5.51 -7.49
CA MET A 112 3.86 4.66 -7.07
C MET A 112 4.45 3.46 -6.32
N LEU A 113 3.77 2.95 -5.31
CA LEU A 113 4.17 1.70 -4.66
C LEU A 113 4.23 0.55 -5.68
N ASP A 114 5.31 -0.23 -5.65
CA ASP A 114 5.42 -1.49 -6.40
C ASP A 114 4.70 -2.60 -5.61
N ALA A 115 3.42 -2.37 -5.37
CA ALA A 115 2.54 -3.17 -4.52
C ALA A 115 1.18 -3.31 -5.21
N PRO A 116 1.04 -4.21 -6.20
CA PRO A 116 -0.21 -4.33 -6.96
C PRO A 116 -1.41 -4.67 -6.07
N GLY A 117 -1.20 -5.42 -4.99
CA GLY A 117 -2.23 -5.73 -3.99
C GLY A 117 -2.75 -4.51 -3.22
N GLU A 118 -2.05 -3.38 -3.25
CA GLU A 118 -2.51 -2.10 -2.68
C GLU A 118 -3.01 -1.14 -3.76
N ILE A 119 -2.32 -1.07 -4.90
CA ILE A 119 -2.63 -0.11 -5.97
C ILE A 119 -3.94 -0.44 -6.69
N PHE A 120 -4.20 -1.71 -7.01
CA PHE A 120 -5.43 -2.07 -7.72
C PHE A 120 -6.69 -1.76 -6.90
N PRO A 121 -6.80 -2.11 -5.61
CA PRO A 121 -7.94 -1.72 -4.79
C PRO A 121 -8.19 -0.20 -4.75
N ILE A 122 -7.13 0.61 -4.70
CA ILE A 122 -7.24 2.08 -4.75
C ILE A 122 -7.84 2.55 -6.07
N VAL A 123 -7.34 2.03 -7.20
CA VAL A 123 -7.81 2.41 -8.54
C VAL A 123 -9.24 1.92 -8.79
N LEU A 124 -9.56 0.69 -8.37
CA LEU A 124 -10.93 0.16 -8.43
C LEU A 124 -11.89 1.06 -7.65
N HIS A 125 -11.53 1.41 -6.42
CA HIS A 125 -12.33 2.33 -5.60
C HIS A 125 -12.50 3.70 -6.26
N TYR A 126 -11.43 4.26 -6.83
CA TYR A 126 -11.48 5.52 -7.58
C TYR A 126 -12.42 5.46 -8.79
N LEU A 127 -12.48 4.32 -9.48
CA LEU A 127 -13.41 4.06 -10.59
C LEU A 127 -14.85 3.79 -10.13
N GLY A 128 -15.15 3.84 -8.82
CA GLY A 128 -16.45 3.51 -8.25
C GLY A 128 -16.76 2.00 -8.24
N LEU A 129 -15.74 1.15 -8.43
CA LEU A 129 -15.86 -0.30 -8.42
C LEU A 129 -15.56 -0.86 -7.01
N PRO A 130 -16.01 -2.08 -6.69
CA PRO A 130 -15.64 -2.74 -5.44
C PRO A 130 -14.11 -2.88 -5.33
N TYR A 131 -13.52 -2.37 -4.25
CA TYR A 131 -12.08 -2.43 -4.01
C TYR A 131 -11.55 -3.88 -3.89
N ASN A 132 -12.43 -4.82 -3.56
CA ASN A 132 -12.19 -6.25 -3.44
C ASN A 132 -12.85 -7.05 -4.59
N SER A 133 -13.05 -6.43 -5.76
CA SER A 133 -13.64 -7.11 -6.92
C SER A 133 -12.88 -8.39 -7.27
N GLN A 134 -13.62 -9.41 -7.69
CA GLN A 134 -13.08 -10.66 -8.25
C GLN A 134 -13.33 -10.76 -9.76
N ASN A 135 -13.93 -9.73 -10.37
CA ASN A 135 -14.25 -9.71 -11.79
C ASN A 135 -13.04 -9.28 -12.63
N PRO A 136 -12.53 -10.11 -13.55
CA PRO A 136 -11.42 -9.75 -14.42
C PRO A 136 -11.63 -8.47 -15.25
N GLU A 137 -12.87 -8.15 -15.64
CA GLU A 137 -13.15 -6.94 -16.42
C GLU A 137 -12.93 -5.65 -15.61
N ASP A 138 -13.14 -5.68 -14.30
CA ASP A 138 -12.87 -4.53 -13.43
C ASP A 138 -11.38 -4.25 -13.34
N PHE A 139 -10.56 -5.31 -13.27
CA PHE A 139 -9.09 -5.18 -13.32
C PHE A 139 -8.60 -4.65 -14.67
N ARG A 140 -9.23 -5.02 -15.78
CA ARG A 140 -8.90 -4.43 -17.09
C ARG A 140 -9.17 -2.93 -17.16
N LYS A 141 -10.24 -2.45 -16.53
CA LYS A 141 -10.51 -0.99 -16.42
C LYS A 141 -9.44 -0.30 -15.57
N ALA A 142 -9.05 -0.89 -14.44
CA ALA A 142 -8.00 -0.36 -13.58
C ALA A 142 -6.63 -0.33 -14.29
N GLU A 143 -6.28 -1.39 -15.02
CA GLU A 143 -5.09 -1.47 -15.84
C GLU A 143 -5.09 -0.38 -16.94
N ALA A 144 -6.22 -0.21 -17.63
CA ALA A 144 -6.35 0.81 -18.67
C ALA A 144 -6.15 2.24 -18.13
N LEU A 145 -6.54 2.51 -16.89
CA LEU A 145 -6.27 3.79 -16.22
C LEU A 145 -4.78 3.93 -15.87
N LEU A 146 -4.16 2.90 -15.30
CA LEU A 146 -2.76 2.94 -14.88
C LEU A 146 -1.76 3.03 -16.05
N LEU A 147 -2.13 2.52 -17.22
CA LEU A 147 -1.27 2.50 -18.42
C LEU A 147 -1.38 3.78 -19.28
N LYS A 148 -2.33 4.68 -19.02
CA LYS A 148 -2.54 5.90 -19.81
C LYS A 148 -2.08 7.15 -19.05
N PRO A 149 -1.12 7.97 -19.57
CA PRO A 149 -0.11 7.74 -20.63
C PRO A 149 1.16 7.02 -20.06
N PRO A 150 2.18 6.59 -20.86
CA PRO A 150 3.23 5.66 -20.40
C PRO A 150 3.95 6.14 -19.13
N PRO A 151 4.43 5.21 -18.29
CA PRO A 151 4.73 5.46 -16.89
C PRO A 151 5.80 6.54 -16.74
N ARG A 152 5.37 7.77 -16.45
CA ARG A 152 6.21 8.80 -15.80
C ARG A 152 6.40 8.47 -14.31
N TRP A 153 5.93 7.31 -13.87
CA TRP A 153 6.22 6.70 -12.60
C TRP A 153 7.71 6.32 -12.55
N SER A 154 8.44 6.93 -11.62
CA SER A 154 9.84 6.60 -11.40
C SER A 154 9.98 5.14 -10.91
N ARG A 155 10.81 4.33 -11.59
CA ARG A 155 10.96 2.88 -11.37
C ARG A 155 11.74 2.48 -10.10
N ARG A 156 11.96 3.38 -9.13
CA ARG A 156 12.80 3.11 -7.95
C ARG A 156 12.04 3.46 -6.67
N VAL A 157 11.33 2.49 -6.12
CA VAL A 157 10.25 2.78 -5.15
C VAL A 157 10.60 2.37 -3.72
N PHE A 158 11.21 1.20 -3.50
CA PHE A 158 11.22 0.62 -2.13
C PHE A 158 12.36 1.12 -1.22
N ALA A 159 13.62 1.16 -1.70
CA ALA A 159 14.77 1.56 -0.87
C ALA A 159 14.88 3.08 -0.62
N ILE A 160 14.11 3.86 -1.38
CA ILE A 160 14.17 5.31 -1.40
C ILE A 160 13.28 5.89 -0.28
N ILE A 161 12.13 5.30 0.04
CA ILE A 161 11.18 5.85 1.02
C ILE A 161 11.84 6.04 2.41
N LEU A 162 12.56 5.04 2.94
CA LEU A 162 13.23 5.13 4.26
C LEU A 162 14.46 6.04 4.26
N THR A 163 15.26 6.04 3.19
CA THR A 163 16.45 6.91 3.08
C THR A 163 16.07 8.39 2.93
N PHE A 164 14.88 8.67 2.38
CA PHE A 164 14.36 10.02 2.18
C PHE A 164 13.67 10.63 3.41
N ILE A 165 13.07 9.80 4.29
CA ILE A 165 12.52 10.25 5.59
C ILE A 165 13.60 10.96 6.44
N ARG A 166 14.85 10.52 6.37
CA ARG A 166 15.97 11.09 7.13
C ARG A 166 16.51 12.42 6.57
N ARG A 167 16.07 12.85 5.39
CA ARG A 167 16.57 14.05 4.68
C ARG A 167 15.53 15.18 4.55
N SER A 168 14.47 15.18 5.35
CA SER A 168 13.46 16.26 5.37
C SER A 168 12.84 16.54 3.99
N ARG A 169 12.70 15.51 3.15
CA ARG A 169 12.03 15.61 1.85
C ARG A 169 11.03 14.45 1.73
N PHE A 170 9.76 14.76 1.95
CA PHE A 170 8.60 13.85 1.87
C PHE A 170 7.99 13.92 0.46
N TRP A 171 7.54 12.80 -0.11
CA TRP A 171 7.42 12.71 -1.57
C TRP A 171 6.23 11.90 -2.14
N ILE A 172 5.40 12.58 -2.93
CA ILE A 172 5.27 12.38 -4.39
C ILE A 172 6.65 12.75 -4.89
N LEU A 173 7.37 11.88 -5.60
CA LEU A 173 8.81 12.00 -5.85
C LEU A 173 9.20 13.19 -6.74
N CYS A 174 8.94 14.39 -6.27
CA CYS A 174 9.10 15.68 -6.88
C CYS A 174 10.59 16.13 -6.81
N SER A 175 11.51 15.15 -6.95
CA SER A 175 12.96 15.32 -6.86
C SER A 175 13.52 15.74 -8.21
N ARG A 176 14.01 16.99 -8.29
CA ARG A 176 14.87 17.49 -9.36
C ARG A 176 16.06 16.53 -9.52
N TRP A 177 16.03 15.71 -10.57
CA TRP A 177 17.13 14.85 -10.96
C TRP A 177 18.28 15.71 -11.50
N SER A 178 19.12 16.22 -10.60
CA SER A 178 20.46 16.64 -10.99
C SER A 178 21.26 15.38 -11.31
N ARG A 179 21.79 15.31 -12.53
CA ARG A 179 22.72 14.27 -13.00
C ARG A 179 23.81 14.05 -11.96
N TYR A 180 23.78 12.91 -11.28
CA TYR A 180 25.01 12.25 -10.88
C TYR A 180 25.31 11.23 -11.98
N ARG A 181 26.26 11.62 -12.85
CA ARG A 181 27.11 10.66 -13.55
C ARG A 181 27.94 9.91 -12.51
#